data_AF-A0A7Y3TLX3-F1
#
_entry.id   AF-A0A7Y3TLX3-F1
#
_cell.length_a   1.000
_cell.length_b   1.000
_cell.length_c   1.000
_cell.angle_alpha   90.00
_cell.angle_beta   90.00
_cell.angle_gamma   90.00
#
_symmetry.space_group_name_H-M   'P 1'
#
loop_
_entity.id
_entity.type
_entity.pdbx_description
1 polymer ?
#
loop_
_entity_poly.entity_id
_entity_poly.type
_entity_poly.pdbx_seq_one_letter_code
_entity_poly.pdbx_strand_id
1 'polypeptide(L)'
;MDKTWTRIYNPEQTAVDRCDPDGLFIKRWIPELEQVPPSQLGMPPTLNGYPAPILDYKKARRRRVKHLEAQRQKFLHQDNIVPYLGRMPQDVTPFGSDRYLSEVTWAATPNLDLFPPPLNLEALDEAQAAALRTWFVAHVNVKPRQPYRRKSKPKLEPVDIQLSLL
;
A
#
# COMPACT_ATOMS: atom_id res chain seq x y z
N MET A 1 11.49 12.07 -0.89
CA MET A 1 10.07 12.51 -0.93
C MET A 1 9.21 11.48 -0.23
N ASP A 2 9.45 11.25 1.06
CA ASP A 2 8.57 10.40 1.86
C ASP A 2 7.63 11.31 2.63
N LYS A 3 6.36 11.28 2.24
CA LYS A 3 5.29 11.96 2.93
C LYS A 3 4.61 10.93 3.82
N THR A 4 4.40 11.24 5.10
CA THR A 4 3.89 10.27 6.09
C THR A 4 2.49 9.73 5.76
N TRP A 5 1.73 10.43 4.91
CA TRP A 5 0.37 10.08 4.50
C TRP A 5 0.32 9.23 3.21
N THR A 6 1.40 9.14 2.43
CA THR A 6 1.42 8.28 1.24
C THR A 6 1.87 6.86 1.59
N ARG A 7 0.96 5.89 1.50
CA ARG A 7 1.25 4.46 1.70
C ARG A 7 1.23 3.72 0.35
N ILE A 8 2.33 3.82 -0.40
CA ILE A 8 2.52 3.07 -1.66
C ILE A 8 3.53 1.96 -1.38
N TYR A 9 3.08 0.71 -1.52
CA TYR A 9 3.92 -0.47 -1.31
C TYR A 9 4.95 -0.61 -2.45
N ASN A 10 6.18 -0.95 -2.09
CA ASN A 10 7.23 -1.28 -3.05
C ASN A 10 7.18 -2.78 -3.35
N PRO A 11 6.89 -3.22 -4.60
CA PRO A 11 6.87 -4.64 -4.96
C PRO A 11 8.27 -5.22 -5.23
N GLU A 12 9.32 -4.39 -5.29
CA GLU A 12 10.69 -4.83 -5.55
C GLU A 12 11.27 -5.67 -4.39
N GLN A 13 12.55 -6.02 -4.48
CA GLN A 13 13.28 -6.90 -3.55
C GLN A 13 13.04 -6.62 -2.07
N THR A 14 12.88 -5.35 -1.65
CA THR A 14 12.61 -5.01 -0.26
C THR A 14 11.33 -5.64 0.30
N ALA A 15 10.29 -5.87 -0.52
CA ALA A 15 9.10 -6.58 -0.07
C ALA A 15 9.35 -8.08 0.05
N VAL A 16 10.07 -8.67 -0.90
CA VAL A 16 10.45 -10.09 -0.85
C VAL A 16 11.26 -10.37 0.41
N ASP A 17 12.34 -9.61 0.65
CA ASP A 17 13.21 -9.77 1.82
C ASP A 17 12.44 -9.70 3.15
N ARG A 18 11.34 -8.95 3.19
CA ARG A 18 10.51 -8.77 4.38
C ARG A 18 9.44 -9.84 4.53
N CYS A 19 8.80 -10.27 3.44
CA CYS A 19 7.58 -11.07 3.48
C CYS A 19 7.81 -12.53 3.08
N ASP A 20 8.81 -12.82 2.26
CA ASP A 20 9.13 -14.15 1.71
C ASP A 20 10.66 -14.28 1.52
N PRO A 21 11.45 -14.27 2.61
CA PRO A 21 12.91 -14.20 2.53
C PRO A 21 13.54 -15.39 1.81
N ASP A 22 12.89 -16.56 1.86
CA ASP A 22 13.32 -17.78 1.17
C ASP A 22 12.67 -17.94 -0.22
N GLY A 23 11.74 -17.05 -0.58
CA GLY A 23 11.05 -17.08 -1.87
C GLY A 23 10.07 -18.24 -2.05
N LEU A 24 9.71 -18.96 -1.00
CA LEU A 24 8.92 -20.20 -1.09
C LEU A 24 7.52 -19.92 -1.64
N PHE A 25 6.91 -18.79 -1.26
CA PHE A 25 5.60 -18.42 -1.76
C PHE A 25 5.67 -18.08 -3.26
N ILE A 26 6.63 -17.24 -3.66
CA ILE A 26 6.80 -16.83 -5.06
C ILE A 26 7.07 -18.05 -5.94
N LYS A 27 7.99 -18.93 -5.55
CA LYS A 27 8.36 -20.11 -6.33
C LYS A 27 7.21 -21.11 -6.49
N ARG A 28 6.33 -21.22 -5.49
CA ARG A 28 5.15 -22.08 -5.55
C ARG A 28 4.12 -21.59 -6.57
N TRP A 29 3.91 -20.28 -6.68
CA TRP A 29 2.85 -19.70 -7.50
C TRP A 29 3.32 -19.18 -8.87
N ILE A 30 4.64 -18.98 -9.02
CA ILE A 30 5.31 -18.54 -10.25
C ILE A 30 6.44 -19.54 -10.52
N PRO A 31 6.13 -20.74 -11.04
CA PRO A 31 7.11 -21.82 -11.20
C PRO A 31 8.25 -21.46 -12.16
N GLU A 32 8.05 -20.49 -13.05
CA GLU A 32 9.09 -19.96 -13.94
C GLU A 32 10.26 -19.33 -13.18
N LEU A 33 10.06 -18.96 -11.91
CA LEU A 33 11.07 -18.38 -11.02
C LEU A 33 11.66 -19.37 -10.01
N GLU A 34 11.32 -20.66 -10.08
CA GLU A 34 11.74 -21.67 -9.09
C GLU A 34 13.27 -21.70 -8.88
N GLN A 35 14.00 -21.63 -9.99
CA GLN A 35 15.47 -21.68 -10.02
C GLN A 35 16.13 -20.33 -9.73
N VAL A 36 15.35 -19.26 -9.57
CA VAL A 36 15.88 -17.92 -9.26
C VAL A 36 16.26 -17.85 -7.78
N PRO A 37 17.46 -17.34 -7.44
CA PRO A 37 17.85 -17.11 -6.06
C PRO A 37 16.90 -16.12 -5.36
N PRO A 38 16.58 -16.31 -4.05
CA PRO A 38 15.66 -15.41 -3.33
C PRO A 38 16.05 -13.92 -3.38
N SER A 39 17.36 -13.64 -3.41
CA SER A 39 17.94 -12.29 -3.51
C SER A 39 17.65 -11.56 -4.83
N GLN A 40 17.09 -12.25 -5.82
CA GLN A 40 16.75 -11.70 -7.13
C GLN A 40 15.24 -11.74 -7.43
N LEU A 41 14.42 -12.39 -6.59
CA LEU A 41 13.00 -12.60 -6.89
C LEU A 41 12.18 -11.31 -7.00
N GLY A 42 12.60 -10.23 -6.33
CA GLY A 42 11.92 -8.93 -6.44
C GLY A 42 12.31 -8.12 -7.68
N MET A 43 13.35 -8.53 -8.40
CA MET A 43 13.72 -7.98 -9.71
C MET A 43 14.47 -9.08 -10.50
N PRO A 44 13.73 -10.09 -11.00
CA PRO A 44 14.34 -11.25 -11.62
C PRO A 44 15.10 -10.86 -12.89
N PRO A 45 16.14 -11.61 -13.27
CA PRO A 45 16.80 -11.43 -14.56
C PRO A 45 15.82 -11.71 -15.71
N THR A 46 16.22 -11.36 -16.93
CA THR A 46 15.45 -11.75 -18.13
C THR A 46 15.45 -13.27 -18.25
N LEU A 47 14.27 -13.88 -18.23
CA LEU A 47 14.06 -15.32 -18.37
C LEU A 47 13.13 -15.58 -19.56
N ASN A 48 13.30 -16.72 -20.21
CA ASN A 48 12.38 -17.14 -21.27
C ASN A 48 11.00 -17.46 -20.65
N GLY A 49 9.92 -16.97 -21.24
CA GLY A 49 8.56 -17.17 -20.73
C GLY A 49 8.18 -16.31 -19.52
N TYR A 50 9.11 -15.55 -18.92
CA TYR A 50 8.79 -14.60 -17.85
C TYR A 50 8.73 -13.16 -18.40
N PRO A 51 7.62 -12.43 -18.22
CA PRO A 51 7.46 -11.11 -18.81
C PRO A 51 8.39 -10.08 -18.18
N ALA A 52 8.83 -9.12 -18.99
CA ALA A 52 9.52 -7.93 -18.49
C ALA A 52 8.59 -7.11 -17.57
N PRO A 53 9.13 -6.36 -16.59
CA PRO A 53 8.34 -5.49 -15.73
C PRO A 53 7.46 -4.52 -16.53
N ILE A 54 6.17 -4.48 -16.23
CA ILE A 54 5.20 -3.61 -16.92
C ILE A 54 5.39 -2.11 -16.63
N LEU A 55 6.18 -1.76 -15.61
CA LEU A 55 6.46 -0.38 -15.24
C LEU A 55 7.80 -0.22 -14.50
N ASP A 56 8.37 0.97 -14.58
CA ASP A 56 9.45 1.44 -13.72
C ASP A 56 8.84 1.96 -12.40
N TYR A 57 9.03 1.20 -11.31
CA TYR A 57 8.40 1.49 -10.02
C TYR A 57 8.79 2.87 -9.49
N LYS A 58 10.07 3.25 -9.56
CA LYS A 58 10.55 4.54 -9.04
C LYS A 58 9.90 5.69 -9.79
N LYS A 59 9.83 5.63 -11.13
CA LYS A 59 9.14 6.64 -11.94
C LYS A 59 7.63 6.65 -11.68
N ALA A 60 6.99 5.48 -11.62
CA ALA A 60 5.56 5.34 -11.39
C ALA A 60 5.17 5.89 -10.00
N ARG A 61 5.90 5.52 -8.95
CA ARG A 61 5.70 6.03 -7.59
C ARG A 61 5.83 7.54 -7.55
N ARG A 62 6.88 8.11 -8.16
CA ARG A 62 7.06 9.58 -8.20
C ARG A 62 5.88 10.28 -8.86
N ARG A 63 5.41 9.78 -10.01
CA ARG A 63 4.22 10.31 -10.68
C ARG A 63 2.97 10.19 -9.79
N ARG A 64 2.76 9.04 -9.16
CA ARG A 64 1.59 8.80 -8.30
C ARG A 64 1.59 9.70 -7.07
N VAL A 65 2.73 9.88 -6.39
CA VAL A 65 2.87 10.80 -5.25
C VAL A 65 2.53 12.24 -5.67
N LYS A 66 3.06 12.71 -6.80
CA LYS A 66 2.74 14.06 -7.32
C LYS A 66 1.24 14.23 -7.58
N HIS A 67 0.61 13.22 -8.18
CA HIS A 67 -0.83 13.25 -8.46
C HIS A 67 -1.66 13.26 -7.17
N LEU A 68 -1.32 12.40 -6.20
CA LEU A 68 -1.97 12.37 -4.88
C LEU A 68 -1.83 13.70 -4.14
N GLU A 69 -0.65 14.34 -4.23
CA GLU A 69 -0.42 15.65 -3.62
C GLU A 69 -1.34 16.70 -4.27
N ALA A 70 -1.38 16.76 -5.60
CA ALA A 70 -2.28 17.66 -6.32
C ALA A 70 -3.77 17.42 -5.98
N GLN A 71 -4.20 16.16 -5.85
CA GLN A 71 -5.56 15.82 -5.43
C GLN A 71 -5.85 16.30 -4.01
N ARG A 72 -4.93 16.03 -3.07
CA ARG A 72 -5.07 16.44 -1.67
C ARG A 72 -5.18 17.95 -1.51
N GLN A 73 -4.38 18.72 -2.28
CA GLN A 73 -4.41 20.19 -2.20
C GLN A 73 -5.78 20.80 -2.54
N LYS A 74 -6.61 20.12 -3.34
CA LYS A 74 -7.94 20.64 -3.72
C LYS A 74 -8.88 20.84 -2.53
N PHE A 75 -8.75 20.01 -1.49
CA PHE A 75 -9.68 20.00 -0.35
C PHE A 75 -9.00 20.22 1.01
N LEU A 76 -7.66 20.28 1.05
CA LEU A 76 -6.89 20.39 2.29
C LEU A 76 -7.31 21.59 3.15
N HIS A 77 -7.62 22.73 2.50
CA HIS A 77 -7.97 23.99 3.15
C HIS A 77 -9.45 24.34 3.06
N GLN A 78 -10.28 23.42 2.58
CA GLN A 78 -11.73 23.65 2.48
C GLN A 78 -12.39 23.29 3.79
N ASP A 79 -13.32 24.10 4.28
CA ASP A 79 -14.11 23.78 5.47
C ASP A 79 -15.18 22.72 5.15
N ASN A 80 -15.81 22.84 3.97
CA ASN A 80 -16.73 21.85 3.44
C ASN A 80 -16.02 20.87 2.50
N ILE A 81 -15.90 19.61 2.93
CA ILE A 81 -15.33 18.52 2.11
C ILE A 81 -16.34 17.68 1.35
N VAL A 82 -17.65 17.85 1.59
CA VAL A 82 -18.71 17.03 1.00
C VAL A 82 -18.59 16.90 -0.53
N PRO A 83 -18.29 17.97 -1.30
CA PRO A 83 -18.13 17.87 -2.75
C PRO A 83 -16.96 16.98 -3.21
N TYR A 84 -16.00 16.69 -2.33
CA TYR A 84 -14.80 15.92 -2.63
C TYR A 84 -14.88 14.47 -2.13
N LEU A 85 -15.94 14.10 -1.40
CA LEU A 85 -16.13 12.74 -0.91
C LEU A 85 -16.64 11.82 -2.02
N GLY A 86 -16.10 10.60 -2.07
CA GLY A 86 -16.63 9.55 -2.93
C GLY A 86 -18.04 9.15 -2.48
N ARG A 87 -18.95 8.98 -3.43
CA ARG A 87 -20.30 8.49 -3.13
C ARG A 87 -20.29 6.97 -3.01
N MET A 88 -21.08 6.46 -2.08
CA MET A 88 -21.31 5.03 -1.96
C MET A 88 -22.00 4.54 -3.25
N PRO A 89 -21.51 3.46 -3.88
CA PRO A 89 -22.19 2.90 -5.04
C PRO A 89 -23.55 2.32 -4.62
N GLN A 90 -24.52 2.34 -5.55
CA GLN A 90 -25.84 1.74 -5.30
C GLN A 90 -25.76 0.22 -5.16
N ASP A 91 -24.80 -0.40 -5.85
CA ASP A 91 -24.53 -1.82 -5.78
C ASP A 91 -23.15 -2.04 -5.15
N VAL A 92 -23.13 -2.80 -4.05
CA VAL A 92 -21.93 -3.18 -3.31
C VAL A 92 -21.52 -4.62 -3.57
N THR A 93 -22.15 -5.28 -4.56
CA THR A 93 -21.83 -6.66 -4.94
C THR A 93 -20.36 -6.76 -5.37
N PRO A 94 -19.60 -7.72 -4.81
CA PRO A 94 -18.20 -7.89 -5.17
C PRO A 94 -17.98 -8.16 -6.66
N PHE A 95 -16.94 -7.55 -7.23
CA PHE A 95 -16.49 -7.82 -8.59
C PHE A 95 -16.14 -9.30 -8.78
N GLY A 96 -16.61 -9.90 -9.89
CA GLY A 96 -16.31 -11.29 -10.24
C GLY A 96 -17.26 -12.32 -9.62
N SER A 97 -18.25 -11.89 -8.83
CA SER A 97 -19.32 -12.75 -8.31
C SER A 97 -20.20 -13.37 -9.39
N ASP A 98 -20.23 -12.76 -10.57
CA ASP A 98 -20.85 -13.28 -11.79
C ASP A 98 -20.06 -14.45 -12.42
N ARG A 99 -18.76 -14.54 -12.12
CA ARG A 99 -17.85 -15.52 -12.71
C ARG A 99 -17.55 -16.71 -11.81
N TYR A 100 -17.65 -16.50 -10.50
CA TYR A 100 -17.33 -17.50 -9.50
C TYR A 100 -18.44 -17.59 -8.47
N LEU A 101 -18.84 -18.82 -8.13
CA LEU A 101 -19.84 -19.07 -7.11
C LEU A 101 -19.40 -18.41 -5.78
N SER A 102 -20.17 -17.40 -5.37
CA SER A 102 -19.87 -16.55 -4.22
C SER A 102 -21.15 -16.28 -3.46
N GLU A 103 -21.07 -16.29 -2.13
CA GLU A 103 -22.17 -15.86 -1.28
C GLU A 103 -22.26 -14.33 -1.32
N VAL A 104 -23.27 -13.79 -2.00
CA VAL A 104 -23.47 -12.34 -2.19
C VAL A 104 -24.83 -11.85 -1.69
N THR A 105 -25.64 -12.71 -1.06
CA THR A 105 -26.97 -12.32 -0.54
C THR A 105 -26.89 -11.18 0.48
N TRP A 106 -25.79 -11.11 1.24
CA TRP A 106 -25.51 -10.02 2.19
C TRP A 106 -25.36 -8.65 1.50
N ALA A 107 -24.98 -8.60 0.23
CA ALA A 107 -24.86 -7.35 -0.52
C ALA A 107 -26.22 -6.87 -1.06
N ALA A 108 -27.14 -7.81 -1.31
CA ALA A 108 -28.48 -7.54 -1.84
C ALA A 108 -29.54 -7.35 -0.74
N THR A 109 -29.29 -7.85 0.47
CA THR A 109 -30.26 -7.85 1.58
C THR A 109 -29.88 -6.79 2.62
N PRO A 110 -30.70 -5.75 2.84
CA PRO A 110 -30.46 -4.78 3.90
C PRO A 110 -30.50 -5.46 5.27
N ASN A 111 -29.43 -5.32 6.06
CA ASN A 111 -29.40 -5.71 7.46
C ASN A 111 -29.01 -4.50 8.31
N LEU A 112 -30.01 -3.77 8.79
CA LEU A 112 -29.81 -2.49 9.49
C LEU A 112 -29.19 -2.65 10.89
N ASP A 113 -29.28 -3.85 11.48
CA ASP A 113 -28.67 -4.14 12.78
C ASP A 113 -27.14 -4.25 12.68
N LEU A 114 -26.63 -4.75 11.55
CA LEU A 114 -25.19 -4.85 11.28
C LEU A 114 -24.66 -3.66 10.48
N PHE A 115 -25.48 -3.10 9.59
CA PHE A 115 -25.12 -2.05 8.66
C PHE A 115 -26.10 -0.88 8.79
N PRO A 116 -25.83 0.10 9.66
CA PRO A 116 -26.72 1.26 9.82
C PRO A 116 -26.88 2.00 8.48
N PRO A 117 -27.98 2.76 8.31
CA PRO A 117 -28.23 3.48 7.07
C PRO A 117 -27.07 4.44 6.75
N PRO A 118 -26.70 4.58 5.47
CA PRO A 118 -25.60 5.45 5.08
C PRO A 118 -25.92 6.91 5.39
N LEU A 119 -24.89 7.68 5.76
CA LEU A 119 -25.02 9.11 6.00
C LEU A 119 -25.42 9.82 4.69
N ASN A 120 -26.56 10.52 4.70
CA ASN A 120 -26.97 11.35 3.57
C ASN A 120 -26.16 12.65 3.52
N LEU A 121 -25.12 12.65 2.68
CA LEU A 121 -24.20 13.79 2.54
C LEU A 121 -24.88 15.06 1.99
N GLU A 122 -26.00 14.95 1.28
CA GLU A 122 -26.69 16.10 0.65
C GLU A 122 -27.63 16.82 1.60
N ALA A 123 -28.03 16.15 2.69
CA ALA A 123 -28.88 16.72 3.71
C ALA A 123 -28.10 17.40 4.86
N LEU A 124 -26.76 17.39 4.80
CA LEU A 124 -25.92 17.98 5.84
C LEU A 124 -26.00 19.51 5.79
N ASP A 125 -26.21 20.12 6.95
CA ASP A 125 -26.02 21.56 7.11
C ASP A 125 -24.52 21.93 7.20
N GLU A 126 -24.24 23.23 7.23
CA GLU A 126 -22.86 23.75 7.26
C GLU A 126 -22.09 23.31 8.52
N ALA A 127 -22.76 23.29 9.69
CA ALA A 127 -22.14 22.88 10.95
C ALA A 127 -21.83 21.38 10.97
N GLN A 128 -22.72 20.56 10.43
CA GLN A 128 -22.54 19.11 10.28
C GLN A 128 -21.45 18.79 9.25
N ALA A 129 -21.38 19.51 8.13
CA ALA A 129 -20.31 19.37 7.15
C ALA A 129 -18.94 19.72 7.76
N ALA A 130 -18.87 20.80 8.56
CA ALA A 130 -17.68 21.16 9.31
C ALA A 130 -17.33 20.13 10.40
N ALA A 131 -18.30 19.50 11.05
CA ALA A 131 -18.05 18.41 11.99
C ALA A 131 -17.49 17.17 11.28
N LEU A 132 -18.07 16.78 10.14
CA LEU A 132 -17.60 15.67 9.31
C LEU A 132 -16.15 15.86 8.85
N ARG A 133 -15.75 17.10 8.55
CA ARG A 133 -14.38 17.49 8.19
C ARG A 133 -13.34 16.99 9.21
N THR A 134 -13.69 17.01 10.50
CA THR A 134 -12.80 16.62 11.61
C THR A 134 -12.46 15.12 11.63
N TRP A 135 -13.26 14.27 10.99
CA TRP A 135 -13.04 12.82 10.94
C TRP A 135 -11.83 12.45 10.06
N PHE A 136 -11.36 13.36 9.21
CA PHE A 136 -10.29 13.10 8.26
C PHE A 136 -8.94 13.63 8.77
N VAL A 137 -7.88 12.86 8.51
CA VAL A 137 -6.47 13.24 8.78
C VAL A 137 -5.97 14.28 7.75
N ALA A 138 -6.72 15.36 7.59
CA ALA A 138 -6.33 16.53 6.83
C ALA A 138 -5.79 17.63 7.75
N HIS A 139 -6.16 17.62 9.03
CA HIS A 139 -5.82 18.66 10.00
C HIS A 139 -4.48 18.43 10.74
N VAL A 140 -3.87 17.24 10.60
CA VAL A 140 -2.64 16.89 11.31
C VAL A 140 -1.43 17.13 10.41
N ASN A 141 -0.67 18.18 10.71
CA ASN A 141 0.67 18.36 10.15
C ASN A 141 1.62 17.32 10.76
N VAL A 142 1.69 16.14 10.14
CA VAL A 142 2.64 15.10 10.57
C VAL A 142 4.04 15.51 10.15
N LYS A 143 4.83 16.05 11.08
CA LYS A 143 6.25 16.31 10.86
C LYS A 143 6.94 14.99 10.49
N PRO A 144 7.67 14.91 9.36
CA PRO A 144 8.37 13.68 8.99
C PRO A 144 9.38 13.33 10.08
N ARG A 145 9.45 12.06 10.49
CA ARG A 145 10.50 11.58 11.39
C ARG A 145 11.85 11.85 10.74
N GLN A 146 12.76 12.48 11.48
CA GLN A 146 14.15 12.65 11.07
C GLN A 146 14.73 11.29 10.67
N PRO A 147 15.46 11.18 9.54
CA PRO A 147 15.99 9.91 9.10
C PRO A 147 16.90 9.33 10.19
N TYR A 148 16.56 8.14 10.65
CA TYR A 148 17.40 7.40 11.59
C TYR A 148 18.73 7.12 10.89
N ARG A 149 19.82 7.75 11.34
CA ARG A 149 21.18 7.36 10.93
C ARG A 149 21.40 5.93 11.41
N ARG A 150 21.37 4.96 10.49
CA ARG A 150 21.89 3.62 10.76
C ARG A 150 23.33 3.81 11.26
N LYS A 151 23.59 3.46 12.53
CA LYS A 151 24.98 3.28 13.00
C LYS A 151 25.62 2.27 12.05
N SER A 152 26.77 2.62 11.47
CA SER A 152 27.57 1.68 10.70
C SER A 152 27.78 0.43 11.54
N LYS A 153 27.54 -0.75 10.97
CA LYS A 153 27.97 -2.00 11.62
C LYS A 153 29.47 -1.82 11.96
N PRO A 154 29.90 -2.09 13.21
CA PRO A 154 31.32 -2.07 13.52
C PRO A 154 32.03 -3.04 12.56
N LYS A 155 33.17 -2.61 12.00
CA LYS A 155 34.06 -3.53 11.27
C LYS A 155 34.38 -4.67 12.24
N LEU A 156 34.11 -5.90 11.82
CA LEU A 156 34.68 -7.07 12.48
C LEU A 156 36.20 -6.96 12.27
N GLU A 157 36.93 -6.66 13.34
CA GLU A 157 38.38 -6.86 13.37
C GLU A 157 38.67 -8.32 13.02
N PRO A 158 39.65 -8.61 12.16
CA PRO A 158 40.05 -9.98 11.90
C PRO A 158 40.52 -10.60 13.22
N VAL A 159 39.77 -11.59 13.70
CA VAL A 159 40.19 -12.42 14.83
C VAL A 159 41.29 -13.32 14.29
N ASP A 160 42.54 -12.96 14.52
CA ASP A 160 43.68 -13.87 14.34
C ASP A 160 43.52 -15.03 15.33
N ILE A 161 42.85 -16.09 14.88
CA ILE A 161 42.87 -17.38 15.59
C ILE A 161 44.22 -18.01 15.25
N GLN A 162 45.22 -17.72 16.09
CA GLN A 162 46.49 -18.42 16.05
C GLN A 162 46.28 -19.83 16.61
N LEU A 163 46.08 -20.81 15.73
CA LEU A 163 46.07 -22.23 16.09
C LEU A 163 47.51 -22.66 16.40
N SER A 164 47.89 -22.64 17.68
CA SER A 164 49.07 -23.36 18.15
C SER A 164 48.78 -24.86 18.12
N LEU A 165 49.34 -25.56 17.14
CA LEU A 165 49.49 -27.01 17.15
C LEU A 165 50.55 -27.38 18.19
N LEU A 166 50.13 -28.10 19.23
CA LEU A 166 50.94 -29.05 19.99
C LEU A 166 50.16 -30.35 20.08
#